data_AF-A0A7I9A718-F1
#
_entry.id   AF-A0A7I9A718-F1
#
_cell.length_a   1.000
_cell.length_b   1.000
_cell.length_c   1.000
_cell.angle_alpha   90.00
_cell.angle_beta   90.00
_cell.angle_gamma   90.00
#
_symmetry.space_group_name_H-M   'P 1'
#
loop_
_entity.id
_entity.type
_entity.pdbx_description
1 polymer ?
#
loop_
_entity_poly.entity_id
_entity_poly.type
_entity_poly.pdbx_seq_one_letter_code
_entity_poly.pdbx_strand_id
1 'polypeptide(L)'
;MLKRIKIVTSLVLVLVLFGLLQLASGGLFFNSLKHDKEDFTILQTVRQQQSWLNGSWVALLQTHNTLNRAGIRYMMDQNNIGSGATVAELMQIATKSLSDAEKRWTEYEAMPRDPRQSEAAALEIKRNYDIYHGALSELIQLLGAGKINDFFDQPTQGYQDGFEKAYVNYLQQNDSLYDLAVNDSNASYTQAVMLPTY
;
A
#
# COMPACT_ATOMS: atom_id res chain seq x y z
N MET A 1 -13.40 66.72 -10.02
CA MET A 1 -12.83 67.29 -11.26
C MET A 1 -12.11 66.21 -12.07
N LEU A 2 -12.83 65.21 -12.60
CA LEU A 2 -12.23 64.23 -13.52
C LEU A 2 -12.33 64.76 -14.96
N LYS A 3 -11.65 65.87 -15.22
CA LYS A 3 -11.65 66.53 -16.54
C LYS A 3 -10.50 65.98 -17.39
N ARG A 4 -10.87 65.27 -18.46
CA ARG A 4 -10.05 64.87 -19.63
C ARG A 4 -8.95 63.82 -19.37
N ILE A 5 -9.33 62.59 -19.05
CA ILE A 5 -8.48 61.43 -19.33
C ILE A 5 -8.48 61.24 -20.86
N LYS A 6 -7.30 61.27 -21.50
CA LYS A 6 -7.17 60.90 -22.92
C LYS A 6 -7.59 59.43 -23.05
N ILE A 7 -8.38 59.10 -24.07
CA ILE A 7 -8.87 57.74 -24.33
C ILE A 7 -7.73 56.71 -24.25
N VAL A 8 -6.54 57.08 -24.73
CA VAL A 8 -5.31 56.27 -24.66
C VAL A 8 -4.90 55.93 -23.22
N THR A 9 -4.96 56.88 -22.28
CA THR A 9 -4.62 56.66 -20.88
C THR A 9 -5.62 55.74 -20.19
N SER A 10 -6.92 55.84 -20.53
CA SER A 10 -7.94 54.90 -20.06
C SER A 10 -7.72 53.49 -20.62
N LEU A 11 -7.34 53.39 -21.89
CA LEU A 11 -7.11 52.11 -22.57
C LEU A 11 -5.91 51.36 -21.96
N VAL A 12 -4.81 52.07 -21.70
CA VAL A 12 -3.62 51.50 -21.04
C VAL A 12 -3.95 51.02 -19.63
N LEU A 13 -4.78 51.76 -18.89
CA LEU A 13 -5.16 51.38 -17.52
C LEU A 13 -5.98 50.08 -17.51
N VAL A 14 -6.92 49.93 -18.45
CA VAL A 14 -7.68 48.68 -18.63
C VAL A 14 -6.77 47.52 -19.02
N LEU A 15 -5.80 47.73 -19.92
CA LEU A 15 -4.83 46.71 -20.31
C LEU A 15 -3.95 46.24 -19.15
N VAL A 16 -3.48 47.16 -18.30
CA VAL A 16 -2.68 46.82 -17.11
C VAL A 16 -3.52 46.03 -16.10
N LEU A 17 -4.77 46.45 -15.89
CA LEU A 17 -5.69 45.76 -14.98
C LEU A 17 -6.03 44.35 -15.48
N PHE A 18 -6.21 44.21 -16.80
CA PHE A 18 -6.40 42.92 -17.45
C PHE A 18 -5.15 42.03 -17.33
N GLY A 19 -3.95 42.58 -17.53
CA GLY A 19 -2.68 41.86 -17.34
C GLY A 19 -2.48 41.38 -15.90
N LEU A 20 -2.82 42.21 -14.91
CA LEU A 20 -2.79 41.82 -13.49
C LEU A 20 -3.78 40.70 -13.18
N LEU A 21 -5.00 40.77 -13.72
CA LEU A 21 -5.99 39.70 -13.58
C LEU A 21 -5.54 38.40 -14.26
N GLN A 22 -4.93 38.48 -15.43
CA GLN A 22 -4.37 37.30 -16.13
C GLN A 22 -3.20 36.67 -15.36
N LEU A 23 -2.33 37.48 -14.73
CA LEU A 23 -1.24 36.97 -13.89
C LEU A 23 -1.74 36.34 -12.60
N ALA A 24 -2.75 36.94 -11.96
CA ALA A 24 -3.38 36.37 -10.77
C ALA A 24 -4.09 35.04 -11.09
N SER A 25 -4.84 34.99 -12.19
CA SER A 25 -5.51 33.78 -12.67
C SER A 25 -4.49 32.70 -13.07
N GLY A 26 -3.45 33.06 -13.81
CA GLY A 26 -2.36 32.14 -14.17
C GLY A 26 -1.56 31.64 -12.96
N GLY A 27 -1.35 32.48 -11.94
CA GLY A 27 -0.67 32.11 -10.71
C GLY A 27 -1.49 31.13 -9.85
N LEU A 28 -2.80 31.38 -9.71
CA LEU A 28 -3.72 30.46 -9.01
C LEU A 28 -3.84 29.13 -9.77
N PHE A 29 -3.99 29.16 -11.09
CA PHE A 29 -4.04 27.97 -11.94
C PHE A 29 -2.75 27.13 -11.85
N PHE A 30 -1.58 27.78 -11.84
CA PHE A 30 -0.30 27.07 -11.70
C PHE A 30 -0.13 26.48 -10.30
N ASN A 31 -0.64 27.15 -9.26
CA ASN A 31 -0.62 26.63 -7.89
C ASN A 31 -1.53 25.41 -7.73
N SER A 32 -2.74 25.42 -8.30
CA SER A 32 -3.65 24.27 -8.32
C SER A 32 -3.05 23.09 -9.10
N LEU A 33 -2.46 23.33 -10.29
CA LEU A 33 -1.80 22.28 -11.07
C LEU A 33 -0.57 21.67 -10.37
N LYS A 34 0.14 22.45 -9.55
CA LYS A 34 1.27 21.95 -8.77
C LYS A 34 0.79 21.02 -7.64
N HIS A 35 -0.29 21.39 -6.96
CA HIS A 35 -0.91 20.58 -5.91
C HIS A 35 -1.46 19.25 -6.47
N ASP A 36 -2.16 19.31 -7.61
CA ASP A 36 -2.73 18.13 -8.28
C ASP A 36 -1.66 17.12 -8.75
N LYS A 37 -0.46 17.59 -9.15
CA LYS A 37 0.66 16.71 -9.55
C LYS A 37 1.35 16.03 -8.35
N GLU A 38 1.47 16.74 -7.23
CA GLU A 38 2.04 16.18 -6.00
C GLU A 38 1.13 15.08 -5.45
N ASP A 39 -0.19 15.32 -5.40
CA ASP A 39 -1.15 14.31 -4.95
C ASP A 39 -1.23 13.09 -5.86
N PHE A 40 -1.18 13.24 -7.19
CA PHE A 40 -1.19 12.09 -8.11
C PHE A 40 0.00 11.14 -7.91
N THR A 41 1.19 11.68 -7.65
CA THR A 41 2.41 10.88 -7.43
C THR A 41 2.35 10.11 -6.11
N ILE A 42 1.69 10.69 -5.10
CA ILE A 42 1.49 10.08 -3.78
C ILE A 42 0.52 8.90 -3.89
N LEU A 43 -0.63 9.11 -4.54
CA LEU A 43 -1.64 8.06 -4.71
C LEU A 43 -1.10 6.86 -5.49
N GLN A 44 -0.27 7.11 -6.52
CA GLN A 44 0.42 6.04 -7.24
C GLN A 44 1.40 5.26 -6.34
N THR A 45 2.11 5.96 -5.47
CA THR A 45 3.07 5.35 -4.52
C THR A 45 2.37 4.47 -3.49
N VAL A 46 1.30 4.98 -2.86
CA VAL A 46 0.50 4.22 -1.87
C VAL A 46 -0.11 2.98 -2.51
N ARG A 47 -0.67 3.10 -3.72
CA ARG A 47 -1.20 1.96 -4.47
C ARG A 47 -0.14 0.90 -4.76
N GLN A 48 1.07 1.32 -5.13
CA GLN A 48 2.18 0.41 -5.40
C GLN A 48 2.66 -0.30 -4.13
N GLN A 49 2.77 0.41 -3.00
CA GLN A 49 3.02 -0.21 -1.70
C GLN A 49 1.98 -1.28 -1.38
N GLN A 50 0.69 -0.95 -1.57
CA GLN A 50 -0.43 -1.86 -1.30
C GLN A 50 -0.38 -3.12 -2.18
N SER A 51 0.02 -2.97 -3.46
CA SER A 51 0.19 -4.10 -4.38
C SER A 51 1.28 -5.07 -3.92
N TRP A 52 2.45 -4.55 -3.53
CA TRP A 52 3.55 -5.36 -3.01
C TRP A 52 3.18 -6.05 -1.70
N LEU A 53 2.60 -5.30 -0.76
CA LEU A 53 2.17 -5.80 0.54
C LEU A 53 1.09 -6.90 0.41
N ASN A 54 0.06 -6.68 -0.40
CA ASN A 54 -0.97 -7.69 -0.67
C ASN A 54 -0.38 -8.93 -1.33
N GLY A 55 0.56 -8.76 -2.26
CA GLY A 55 1.26 -9.88 -2.87
C GLY A 55 2.06 -10.70 -1.84
N SER A 56 2.74 -10.03 -0.90
CA SER A 56 3.44 -10.69 0.21
C SER A 56 2.46 -11.48 1.08
N TRP A 57 1.36 -10.85 1.49
CA TRP A 57 0.31 -11.50 2.28
C TRP A 57 -0.25 -12.76 1.63
N VAL A 58 -0.62 -12.68 0.35
CA VAL A 58 -1.13 -13.83 -0.41
C VAL A 58 -0.09 -14.96 -0.49
N ALA A 59 1.19 -14.63 -0.67
CA ALA A 59 2.26 -15.63 -0.73
C ALA A 59 2.50 -16.31 0.64
N LEU A 60 2.37 -15.58 1.75
CA LEU A 60 2.39 -16.18 3.10
C LEU A 60 1.21 -17.14 3.31
N LEU A 61 0.00 -16.75 2.93
CA LEU A 61 -1.18 -17.62 3.00
C LEU A 61 -1.03 -18.89 2.16
N GLN A 62 -0.47 -18.78 0.94
CA GLN A 62 -0.16 -19.93 0.09
C GLN A 62 0.89 -20.85 0.72
N THR A 63 1.90 -20.27 1.36
CA THR A 63 2.91 -21.02 2.11
C THR A 63 2.26 -21.82 3.24
N HIS A 64 1.48 -21.16 4.09
CA HIS A 64 0.79 -21.81 5.21
C HIS A 64 -0.15 -22.93 4.73
N ASN A 65 -0.96 -22.66 3.69
CA ASN A 65 -1.84 -23.68 3.13
C ASN A 65 -1.06 -24.89 2.58
N THR A 66 0.05 -24.64 1.88
CA THR A 66 0.89 -25.70 1.31
C THR A 66 1.57 -26.51 2.41
N LEU A 67 2.03 -25.88 3.49
CA LEU A 67 2.58 -26.56 4.66
C LEU A 67 1.52 -27.45 5.34
N ASN A 68 0.29 -26.96 5.51
CA ASN A 68 -0.80 -27.78 6.04
C ASN A 68 -1.08 -29.00 5.16
N ARG A 69 -1.07 -28.84 3.82
CA ARG A 69 -1.16 -29.97 2.89
C ARG A 69 0.01 -30.95 3.04
N ALA A 70 1.22 -30.44 3.26
CA ALA A 70 2.41 -31.27 3.47
C ALA A 70 2.32 -32.07 4.78
N GLY A 71 1.86 -31.45 5.88
CA GLY A 71 1.61 -32.13 7.15
C GLY A 71 0.53 -33.21 7.05
N ILE A 72 -0.59 -32.93 6.36
CA ILE A 72 -1.63 -33.93 6.08
C ILE A 72 -1.06 -35.09 5.25
N ARG A 73 -0.29 -34.78 4.20
CA ARG A 73 0.34 -35.80 3.35
C ARG A 73 1.29 -36.69 4.15
N TYR A 74 2.08 -36.10 5.03
CA TYR A 74 2.98 -36.83 5.93
C TYR A 74 2.22 -37.84 6.81
N MET A 75 1.08 -37.43 7.36
CA MET A 75 0.23 -38.33 8.17
C MET A 75 -0.43 -39.43 7.33
N MET A 76 -0.79 -39.16 6.08
CA MET A 76 -1.34 -40.15 5.16
C MET A 76 -0.31 -41.19 4.71
N ASP A 77 0.94 -40.75 4.48
CA ASP A 77 2.04 -41.63 4.07
C ASP A 77 2.36 -42.67 5.16
N GLN A 78 2.17 -42.35 6.45
CA GLN A 78 2.33 -43.32 7.55
C GLN A 78 1.39 -44.54 7.45
N ASN A 79 0.21 -44.35 6.83
CA ASN A 79 -0.77 -45.42 6.63
C ASN A 79 -0.75 -45.97 5.19
N ASN A 80 0.24 -45.59 4.36
CA ASN A 80 0.34 -45.95 2.95
C ASN A 80 -0.89 -45.57 2.10
N ILE A 81 -1.61 -44.50 2.48
CA ILE A 81 -2.80 -44.01 1.76
C ILE A 81 -2.57 -42.66 1.06
N GLY A 82 -1.35 -42.12 1.13
CA GLY A 82 -1.00 -40.84 0.51
C GLY A 82 -1.12 -40.88 -1.01
N SER A 83 -1.66 -39.81 -1.59
CA SER A 83 -1.81 -39.64 -3.04
C SER A 83 -1.58 -38.19 -3.46
N GLY A 84 -1.32 -37.96 -4.76
CA GLY A 84 -0.99 -36.64 -5.30
C GLY A 84 0.44 -36.20 -4.98
N ALA A 85 0.65 -34.90 -4.80
CA ALA A 85 1.97 -34.32 -4.51
C ALA A 85 2.54 -34.85 -3.19
N THR A 86 3.80 -35.29 -3.23
CA THR A 86 4.56 -35.81 -2.09
C THR A 86 4.87 -34.71 -1.07
N VAL A 87 5.25 -35.11 0.14
CA VAL A 87 5.74 -34.16 1.16
C VAL A 87 6.90 -33.33 0.61
N ALA A 88 7.86 -33.96 -0.08
CA ALA A 88 9.02 -33.27 -0.65
C ALA A 88 8.63 -32.20 -1.69
N GLU A 89 7.70 -32.51 -2.59
CA GLU A 89 7.20 -31.56 -3.59
C GLU A 89 6.45 -30.39 -2.93
N LEU A 90 5.57 -30.69 -1.95
CA LEU A 90 4.84 -29.66 -1.22
C LEU A 90 5.79 -28.76 -0.41
N MET A 91 6.84 -29.32 0.18
CA MET A 91 7.88 -28.57 0.88
C MET A 91 8.65 -27.62 -0.04
N GLN A 92 8.98 -28.06 -1.27
CA GLN A 92 9.59 -27.18 -2.27
C GLN A 92 8.64 -26.05 -2.68
N ILE A 93 7.35 -26.33 -2.87
CA ILE A 93 6.34 -25.32 -3.21
C ILE A 93 6.21 -24.31 -2.07
N ALA A 94 6.09 -24.76 -0.81
CA ALA A 94 6.01 -23.89 0.35
C ALA A 94 7.24 -22.98 0.48
N THR A 95 8.44 -23.54 0.32
CA THR A 95 9.70 -22.78 0.37
C THR A 95 9.75 -21.71 -0.72
N LYS A 96 9.30 -22.05 -1.94
CA LYS A 96 9.23 -21.09 -3.05
C LYS A 96 8.22 -19.97 -2.78
N SER A 97 7.03 -20.31 -2.28
CA SER A 97 6.01 -19.32 -1.91
C SER A 97 6.50 -18.39 -0.80
N LEU A 98 7.22 -18.91 0.20
CA LEU A 98 7.78 -18.10 1.28
C LEU A 98 8.84 -17.13 0.75
N SER A 99 9.72 -17.61 -0.13
CA SER A 99 10.72 -16.75 -0.80
C SER A 99 10.07 -15.67 -1.68
N ASP A 100 8.96 -15.97 -2.36
CA ASP A 100 8.23 -14.97 -3.11
C ASP A 100 7.52 -13.95 -2.18
N ALA A 101 7.09 -14.35 -0.98
CA ALA A 101 6.61 -13.43 0.04
C ALA A 101 7.71 -12.46 0.49
N GLU A 102 8.92 -12.98 0.78
CA GLU A 102 10.10 -12.18 1.17
C GLU A 102 10.48 -11.15 0.11
N LYS A 103 10.51 -11.54 -1.17
CA LYS A 103 10.81 -10.62 -2.26
C LYS A 103 9.80 -9.48 -2.30
N ARG A 104 8.50 -9.81 -2.26
CA ARG A 104 7.43 -8.80 -2.31
C ARG A 104 7.42 -7.90 -1.08
N TRP A 105 7.74 -8.45 0.08
CA TRP A 105 7.93 -7.67 1.30
C TRP A 105 9.11 -6.71 1.19
N THR A 106 10.24 -7.18 0.64
CA THR A 106 11.42 -6.33 0.39
C THR A 106 11.09 -5.18 -0.56
N GLU A 107 10.35 -5.45 -1.65
CA GLU A 107 9.87 -4.40 -2.55
C GLU A 107 8.94 -3.41 -1.83
N TYR A 108 8.05 -3.89 -0.95
CA TYR A 108 7.21 -3.02 -0.12
C TYR A 108 8.04 -2.12 0.81
N GLU A 109 9.05 -2.67 1.51
CA GLU A 109 9.89 -1.90 2.43
C GLU A 109 10.78 -0.88 1.72
N ALA A 110 11.17 -1.14 0.47
CA ALA A 110 11.97 -0.23 -0.33
C ALA A 110 11.17 0.97 -0.87
N MET A 111 9.84 0.91 -0.88
CA MET A 111 9.00 2.00 -1.35
C MET A 111 9.09 3.21 -0.42
N PRO A 112 9.21 4.45 -0.96
CA PRO A 112 9.13 5.65 -0.15
C PRO A 112 7.76 5.73 0.54
N ARG A 113 7.75 6.13 1.81
CA ARG A 113 6.52 6.39 2.58
C ARG A 113 6.15 7.86 2.51
N ASP A 114 4.87 8.16 2.36
CA ASP A 114 4.35 9.52 2.47
C ASP A 114 4.44 9.95 3.95
N PRO A 115 4.88 11.19 4.27
CA PRO A 115 4.97 11.68 5.65
C PRO A 115 3.66 11.63 6.45
N ARG A 116 2.51 11.55 5.78
CA ARG A 116 1.19 11.42 6.40
C ARG A 116 0.84 9.98 6.78
N GLN A 117 1.59 8.98 6.28
CA GLN A 117 1.41 7.59 6.68
C GLN A 117 1.91 7.38 8.11
N SER A 118 1.17 6.59 8.89
CA SER A 118 1.52 6.31 10.28
C SER A 118 2.76 5.42 10.37
N GLU A 119 3.84 5.98 10.93
CA GLU A 119 5.05 5.22 11.24
C GLU A 119 4.77 4.09 12.24
N ALA A 120 3.89 4.32 13.21
CA ALA A 120 3.49 3.30 14.18
C ALA A 120 2.78 2.11 13.51
N ALA A 121 1.91 2.36 12.54
CA ALA A 121 1.25 1.29 11.78
C ALA A 121 2.24 0.54 10.88
N ALA A 122 3.20 1.25 10.28
CA ALA A 122 4.27 0.65 9.48
C ALA A 122 5.21 -0.24 10.32
N LEU A 123 5.50 0.15 11.56
CA LEU A 123 6.28 -0.67 12.48
C LEU A 123 5.50 -1.90 12.94
N GLU A 124 4.20 -1.73 13.23
CA GLU A 124 3.34 -2.81 13.69
C GLU A 124 3.12 -3.88 12.62
N ILE A 125 2.91 -3.49 11.36
CA ILE A 125 2.81 -4.45 10.26
C ILE A 125 4.13 -5.19 10.03
N LYS A 126 5.28 -4.51 10.13
CA LYS A 126 6.60 -5.16 10.05
C LYS A 126 6.80 -6.18 11.16
N ARG A 127 6.51 -5.80 12.40
CA ARG A 127 6.62 -6.70 13.56
C ARG A 127 5.80 -7.97 13.38
N ASN A 128 4.54 -7.84 12.98
CA ASN A 128 3.68 -9.01 12.78
C ASN A 128 4.06 -9.81 11.52
N TYR A 129 4.59 -9.15 10.48
CA TYR A 129 5.17 -9.84 9.32
C TYR A 129 6.33 -10.73 9.75
N ASP A 130 7.31 -10.17 10.47
CA ASP A 130 8.51 -10.89 10.92
C ASP A 130 8.13 -12.10 11.79
N ILE A 131 7.13 -11.94 12.67
CA ILE A 131 6.60 -13.04 13.50
C ILE A 131 5.98 -14.13 12.63
N TYR A 132 5.06 -13.77 11.73
CA TYR A 132 4.33 -14.76 10.94
C TYR A 132 5.24 -15.44 9.89
N HIS A 133 6.08 -14.67 9.20
CA HIS A 133 7.11 -15.19 8.30
C HIS A 133 8.06 -16.13 9.03
N GLY A 134 8.57 -15.71 10.20
CA GLY A 134 9.45 -16.53 11.03
C GLY A 134 8.79 -17.84 11.46
N ALA A 135 7.52 -17.80 11.84
CA ALA A 135 6.75 -19.00 12.19
C ALA A 135 6.61 -19.96 11.00
N LEU A 136 6.31 -19.47 9.79
CA LEU A 136 6.24 -20.31 8.59
C LEU A 136 7.60 -20.89 8.20
N SER A 137 8.68 -20.14 8.39
CA SER A 137 10.05 -20.64 8.20
C SER A 137 10.39 -21.76 9.19
N GLU A 138 9.99 -21.60 10.46
CA GLU A 138 10.12 -22.64 11.47
C GLU A 138 9.31 -23.90 11.11
N LEU A 139 8.06 -23.77 10.63
CA LEU A 139 7.28 -24.92 10.16
C LEU A 139 7.97 -25.68 9.03
N ILE A 140 8.62 -24.98 8.10
CA ILE A 140 9.43 -25.61 7.05
C ILE A 140 10.56 -26.45 7.68
N GLN A 141 11.27 -25.90 8.65
CA GLN A 141 12.36 -26.61 9.33
C GLN A 141 11.86 -27.82 10.12
N LEU A 142 10.78 -27.66 10.88
CA LEU A 142 10.19 -28.72 11.71
C LEU A 142 9.72 -29.89 10.85
N LEU A 143 8.97 -29.61 9.77
CA LEU A 143 8.49 -30.67 8.87
C LEU A 143 9.65 -31.32 8.10
N GLY A 144 10.65 -30.53 7.67
CA GLY A 144 11.86 -31.05 7.03
C GLY A 144 12.70 -31.94 7.96
N ALA A 145 12.67 -31.70 9.27
CA ALA A 145 13.31 -32.52 10.29
C ALA A 145 12.45 -33.71 10.75
N GLY A 146 11.25 -33.90 10.21
CA GLY A 146 10.31 -34.94 10.63
C GLY A 146 9.67 -34.70 12.00
N LYS A 147 9.80 -33.50 12.58
CA LYS A 147 9.24 -33.11 13.88
C LYS A 147 7.77 -32.75 13.74
N ILE A 148 6.95 -33.74 13.40
CA ILE A 148 5.54 -33.53 13.04
C ILE A 148 4.68 -33.03 14.22
N ASN A 149 5.00 -33.41 15.45
CA ASN A 149 4.27 -32.94 16.63
C ASN A 149 4.52 -31.45 16.86
N ASP A 150 5.79 -31.03 16.91
CA ASP A 150 6.19 -29.62 17.03
C ASP A 150 5.57 -28.77 15.90
N PHE A 151 5.49 -29.32 14.67
CA PHE A 151 4.84 -28.66 13.53
C PHE A 151 3.36 -28.36 13.79
N PHE A 152 2.61 -29.32 14.35
CA PHE A 152 1.18 -29.13 14.66
C PHE A 152 0.93 -28.34 15.94
N ASP A 153 1.88 -28.33 16.87
CA ASP A 153 1.78 -27.61 18.14
C ASP A 153 2.07 -26.10 18.01
N GLN A 154 2.73 -25.66 16.92
CA GLN A 154 2.98 -24.25 16.68
C GLN A 154 1.65 -23.47 16.57
N PRO A 155 1.47 -22.35 17.31
CA PRO A 155 0.23 -21.57 17.28
C PRO A 155 0.14 -20.63 16.07
N THR A 156 0.37 -21.16 14.86
CA THR A 156 0.53 -20.41 13.60
C THR A 156 -0.66 -19.52 13.28
N GLN A 157 -1.88 -19.96 13.62
CA GLN A 157 -3.10 -19.18 13.40
C GLN A 157 -3.07 -17.84 14.15
N GLY A 158 -2.58 -17.82 15.39
CA GLY A 158 -2.48 -16.57 16.17
C GLY A 158 -1.51 -15.57 15.54
N TYR A 159 -0.42 -16.06 14.95
CA TYR A 159 0.53 -15.22 14.21
C TYR A 159 -0.07 -14.68 12.90
N GLN A 160 -0.80 -15.53 12.18
CA GLN A 160 -1.53 -15.12 10.99
C GLN A 160 -2.57 -14.03 11.31
N ASP A 161 -3.37 -14.23 12.36
CA ASP A 161 -4.40 -13.28 12.80
C ASP A 161 -3.78 -11.94 13.24
N GLY A 162 -2.62 -11.99 13.91
CA GLY A 162 -1.86 -10.80 14.31
C GLY A 162 -1.42 -9.98 13.10
N PHE A 163 -0.87 -10.65 12.08
CA PHE A 163 -0.50 -9.98 10.82
C PHE A 163 -1.70 -9.48 10.04
N GLU A 164 -2.79 -10.25 9.93
CA GLU A 164 -4.02 -9.83 9.28
C GLU A 164 -4.61 -8.57 9.92
N LYS A 165 -4.65 -8.52 11.26
CA LYS A 165 -5.12 -7.34 11.99
C LYS A 165 -4.26 -6.12 11.70
N ALA A 166 -2.93 -6.27 11.72
CA ALA A 166 -2.01 -5.18 11.40
C ALA A 166 -2.14 -4.72 9.94
N TYR A 167 -2.30 -5.67 9.01
CA TYR A 167 -2.53 -5.44 7.59
C TYR A 167 -3.81 -4.65 7.35
N VAL A 168 -4.95 -5.09 7.89
CA VAL A 168 -6.24 -4.40 7.74
C VAL A 168 -6.18 -2.99 8.31
N ASN A 169 -5.59 -2.80 9.49
CA ASN A 169 -5.42 -1.48 10.10
C ASN A 169 -4.54 -0.56 9.22
N TYR A 170 -3.43 -1.07 8.69
CA TYR A 170 -2.56 -0.32 7.78
C TYR A 170 -3.29 0.13 6.50
N LEU A 171 -4.11 -0.75 5.92
CA LEU A 171 -4.92 -0.39 4.75
C LEU A 171 -5.96 0.68 5.07
N GLN A 172 -6.70 0.55 6.18
CA GLN A 172 -7.70 1.55 6.58
C GLN A 172 -7.09 2.94 6.80
N GLN A 173 -5.87 3.01 7.34
CA GLN A 173 -5.16 4.28 7.51
C GLN A 173 -4.73 4.88 6.16
N ASN A 174 -4.27 4.06 5.22
CA ASN A 174 -3.94 4.52 3.87
C ASN A 174 -5.18 4.97 3.08
N ASP A 175 -6.32 4.28 3.23
CA ASP A 175 -7.58 4.65 2.59
C ASP A 175 -8.08 6.01 3.13
N SER A 176 -7.94 6.25 4.44
CA SER A 176 -8.28 7.53 5.06
C SER A 176 -7.45 8.70 4.51
N LEU A 177 -6.18 8.46 4.15
CA LEU A 177 -5.34 9.45 3.46
C LEU A 177 -5.81 9.72 2.03
N TYR A 178 -6.29 8.68 1.35
CA TYR A 178 -6.87 8.78 0.02
C TYR A 178 -8.14 9.66 0.03
N ASP A 179 -9.03 9.45 1.01
CA ASP A 179 -10.26 10.23 1.17
C ASP A 179 -9.95 11.69 1.50
N LEU A 180 -8.95 11.96 2.34
CA LEU A 180 -8.50 13.32 2.63
C LEU A 180 -7.97 14.02 1.37
N ALA A 181 -7.11 13.36 0.59
CA ALA A 181 -6.56 13.92 -0.64
C ALA A 181 -7.64 14.20 -1.70
N VAL A 182 -8.61 13.29 -1.85
CA VAL A 182 -9.74 13.48 -2.79
C VAL A 182 -10.66 14.61 -2.35
N ASN A 183 -10.95 14.72 -1.05
CA ASN A 183 -11.79 15.80 -0.53
C ASN A 183 -11.11 17.17 -0.63
N ASP A 184 -9.80 17.25 -0.38
CA ASP A 184 -9.04 18.50 -0.50
C ASP A 184 -8.89 18.96 -1.97
N SER A 185 -8.69 18.00 -2.88
CA SER A 185 -8.72 18.27 -4.33
C SER A 185 -10.10 18.77 -4.80
N ASN A 186 -11.20 18.17 -4.31
CA ASN A 186 -12.56 18.64 -4.62
C ASN A 186 -12.84 20.04 -4.07
N ALA A 187 -12.37 20.36 -2.86
CA ALA A 187 -12.50 21.69 -2.28
C ALA A 187 -11.71 22.74 -3.07
N SER A 188 -10.47 22.41 -3.46
CA SER A 188 -9.62 23.24 -4.29
C SER A 188 -10.20 23.47 -5.68
N TYR A 189 -10.75 22.43 -6.31
CA TYR A 189 -11.45 22.53 -7.59
C TYR A 189 -12.71 23.39 -7.47
N THR A 190 -13.52 23.17 -6.45
CA THR A 190 -14.74 23.98 -6.21
C THR A 190 -14.37 25.45 -5.97
N GLN A 191 -13.29 25.72 -5.24
CA GLN A 191 -12.82 27.09 -5.02
C GLN A 191 -12.27 27.74 -6.29
N ALA A 192 -11.61 26.97 -7.16
CA ALA A 192 -11.15 27.44 -8.47
C ALA A 192 -12.32 27.71 -9.44
N VAL A 193 -13.37 26.88 -9.43
CA VAL A 193 -14.58 27.06 -10.25
C VAL A 193 -15.47 28.20 -9.72
N MET A 194 -15.45 28.48 -8.42
CA MET A 194 -16.20 29.58 -7.79
C MET A 194 -15.51 30.95 -7.94
N LEU A 195 -14.31 31.03 -8.52
CA LEU A 195 -13.75 32.30 -8.98
C LEU A 195 -14.56 32.76 -10.19
N PRO A 196 -15.31 33.86 -10.08
CA PRO A 196 -16.27 34.20 -11.11
C PRO A 196 -15.54 34.65 -12.37
N THR A 197 -15.83 33.95 -13.45
CA THR A 197 -15.70 34.45 -14.82
C THR A 197 -16.62 35.67 -14.96
N TYR A 198 -16.12 36.86 -14.65
CA TYR A 198 -16.73 38.13 -15.01
C TYR A 198 -15.96 38.79 -16.16
#